data_AF-A0A702STB5-F1
#
_entry.id   AF-A0A702STB5-F1
#
_cell.length_a   1.000
_cell.length_b   1.000
_cell.length_c   1.000
_cell.angle_alpha   90.00
_cell.angle_beta   90.00
_cell.angle_gamma   90.00
#
_symmetry.space_group_name_H-M   'P 1'
#
loop_
_entity.id
_entity.type
_entity.pdbx_description
1 polymer ?
#
loop_
_entity_poly.entity_id
_entity_poly.type
_entity_poly.pdbx_seq_one_letter_code
_entity_poly.pdbx_strand_id
1 'polypeptide(L)'
;KCTQAALALAELCYNTLIEEGEKAMLAAEQHVVTPALERVIEANTYLSGVGFESGGLAAAHAIHNGLTAIPDAHHYYHGEKVAFGTLTQLVLENAPVEEIETVAALCHSVGLPITLAQLDIKQDIPAKMRTVAEASCAEGETIHNMPGGATPDEVYAALLVADQYGQRFLQEWE
;
A
#
# COMPACT_ATOMS: atom_id res chain seq x y z
N LYS A 1 19.68 -10.08 -5.77
CA LYS A 1 19.76 -9.06 -6.84
C LYS A 1 18.59 -9.28 -7.78
N CYS A 2 17.74 -8.28 -7.96
CA CYS A 2 16.56 -8.33 -8.82
C CYS A 2 16.96 -8.44 -10.31
N THR A 3 16.15 -9.12 -11.12
CA THR A 3 16.34 -9.20 -12.57
C THR A 3 15.71 -7.99 -13.27
N GLN A 4 16.28 -7.55 -14.40
CA GLN A 4 15.70 -6.46 -15.19
C GLN A 4 14.29 -6.81 -15.71
N ALA A 5 14.03 -8.09 -15.99
CA ALA A 5 12.69 -8.55 -16.38
C ALA A 5 11.67 -8.34 -15.26
N ALA A 6 12.01 -8.69 -14.02
CA ALA A 6 11.11 -8.48 -12.88
C ALA A 6 10.82 -7.00 -12.62
N LEU A 7 11.82 -6.11 -12.75
CA LEU A 7 11.61 -4.67 -12.63
C LEU A 7 10.65 -4.13 -13.69
N ALA A 8 10.83 -4.54 -14.96
CA ALA A 8 9.96 -4.12 -16.04
C ALA A 8 8.50 -4.59 -15.83
N LEU A 9 8.30 -5.80 -15.29
CA LEU A 9 6.97 -6.31 -14.97
C LEU A 9 6.33 -5.59 -13.79
N ALA A 10 7.11 -5.27 -12.75
CA ALA A 10 6.63 -4.50 -11.61
C ALA A 10 6.21 -3.07 -12.00
N GLU A 11 7.01 -2.40 -12.84
CA GLU A 11 6.69 -1.08 -13.38
C GLU A 11 5.45 -1.13 -14.28
N LEU A 12 5.37 -2.12 -15.17
CA LEU A 12 4.18 -2.32 -16.00
C LEU A 12 2.93 -2.59 -15.16
N CYS A 13 3.06 -3.33 -14.05
CA CYS A 13 1.97 -3.54 -13.10
C CYS A 13 1.46 -2.20 -12.55
N TYR A 14 2.35 -1.36 -12.04
CA TYR A 14 2.01 -0.04 -11.52
C TYR A 14 1.31 0.83 -12.58
N ASN A 15 1.93 0.98 -13.75
CA ASN A 15 1.38 1.81 -14.84
C ASN A 15 0.00 1.29 -15.30
N THR A 16 -0.19 -0.03 -15.39
CA THR A 16 -1.49 -0.62 -15.75
C THR A 16 -2.57 -0.24 -14.75
N LEU A 17 -2.28 -0.28 -13.44
CA LEU A 17 -3.25 0.09 -12.41
C LEU A 17 -3.59 1.59 -12.46
N ILE A 18 -2.61 2.45 -12.70
CA ILE A 18 -2.82 3.90 -12.87
C ILE A 18 -3.71 4.19 -14.09
N GLU A 19 -3.48 3.52 -15.21
CA GLU A 19 -4.20 3.78 -16.46
C GLU A 19 -5.59 3.11 -16.53
N GLU A 20 -5.77 1.96 -15.87
CA GLU A 20 -6.94 1.09 -16.05
C GLU A 20 -7.78 0.88 -14.78
N GLY A 21 -7.26 1.20 -13.59
CA GLY A 21 -7.88 0.87 -12.30
C GLY A 21 -9.33 1.33 -12.17
N GLU A 22 -9.60 2.61 -12.39
CA GLU A 22 -10.97 3.16 -12.27
C GLU A 22 -11.94 2.55 -13.29
N LYS A 23 -11.51 2.39 -14.55
CA LYS A 23 -12.32 1.74 -15.61
C LYS A 23 -12.62 0.28 -15.27
N ALA A 24 -11.64 -0.44 -14.73
CA ALA A 24 -11.80 -1.83 -14.31
C ALA A 24 -12.76 -1.95 -13.13
N MET A 25 -12.71 -1.05 -12.16
CA MET A 25 -13.65 -1.01 -11.04
C MET A 25 -15.09 -0.81 -11.51
N LEU A 26 -15.34 0.14 -12.40
CA LEU A 26 -16.68 0.34 -12.98
C LEU A 26 -17.20 -0.92 -13.71
N ALA A 27 -16.32 -1.63 -14.43
CA ALA A 27 -16.68 -2.88 -15.07
C ALA A 27 -17.00 -3.99 -14.04
N ALA A 28 -16.22 -4.08 -12.96
CA ALA A 28 -16.42 -5.03 -11.88
C ALA A 28 -17.75 -4.80 -11.13
N GLU A 29 -18.09 -3.55 -10.82
CA GLU A 29 -19.35 -3.15 -10.18
C GLU A 29 -20.57 -3.52 -11.02
N GLN A 30 -20.47 -3.42 -12.34
CA GLN A 30 -21.52 -3.82 -13.27
C GLN A 30 -21.49 -5.32 -13.61
N HIS A 31 -20.52 -6.07 -13.08
CA HIS A 31 -20.31 -7.49 -13.38
C HIS A 31 -20.18 -7.79 -14.88
N VAL A 32 -19.47 -6.94 -15.63
CA VAL A 32 -19.22 -7.10 -17.07
C VAL A 32 -17.73 -7.12 -17.38
N VAL A 33 -17.35 -7.78 -18.48
CA VAL A 33 -15.95 -7.87 -18.92
C VAL A 33 -15.65 -6.78 -19.94
N THR A 34 -14.60 -6.02 -19.67
CA THR A 34 -14.02 -5.01 -20.59
C THR A 34 -12.52 -5.24 -20.72
N PRO A 35 -11.86 -4.72 -21.77
CA PRO A 35 -10.41 -4.80 -21.87
C PRO A 35 -9.66 -4.21 -20.67
N ALA A 36 -10.23 -3.17 -20.03
CA ALA A 36 -9.66 -2.59 -18.81
C ALA A 36 -9.66 -3.61 -17.65
N LEU A 37 -10.78 -4.32 -17.46
CA LEU A 37 -10.88 -5.36 -16.43
C LEU A 37 -9.92 -6.53 -16.70
N GLU A 38 -9.79 -6.97 -17.95
CA GLU A 38 -8.83 -8.03 -18.31
C GLU A 38 -7.38 -7.63 -17.99
N ARG A 39 -6.99 -6.39 -18.32
CA ARG A 39 -5.65 -5.86 -18.01
C ARG A 39 -5.39 -5.77 -16.51
N VAL A 40 -6.35 -5.31 -15.72
CA VAL A 40 -6.20 -5.24 -14.26
C VAL A 40 -6.16 -6.65 -13.63
N ILE A 41 -6.90 -7.63 -14.16
CA ILE A 41 -6.79 -9.02 -13.71
C ILE A 41 -5.38 -9.58 -13.99
N GLU A 42 -4.82 -9.32 -15.18
CA GLU A 42 -3.43 -9.69 -15.50
C GLU A 42 -2.43 -9.00 -14.57
N ALA A 43 -2.61 -7.69 -14.33
CA ALA A 43 -1.77 -6.93 -13.43
C ALA A 43 -1.80 -7.48 -12.00
N ASN A 44 -2.99 -7.70 -11.44
CA ASN A 44 -3.16 -8.21 -10.07
C ASN A 44 -2.64 -9.63 -9.88
N THR A 45 -2.62 -10.44 -10.94
CA THR A 45 -2.30 -11.87 -10.83
C THR A 45 -0.88 -12.18 -11.30
N TYR A 46 -0.56 -11.85 -12.54
CA TYR A 46 0.70 -12.27 -13.17
C TYR A 46 1.79 -11.22 -12.97
N LEU A 47 1.52 -9.95 -13.31
CA LEU A 47 2.54 -8.90 -13.21
C LEU A 47 2.93 -8.65 -11.76
N SER A 48 1.95 -8.51 -10.87
CA SER A 48 2.16 -8.39 -9.43
C SER A 48 2.88 -9.63 -8.88
N GLY A 49 2.40 -10.83 -9.22
CA GLY A 49 2.96 -12.11 -8.76
C GLY A 49 4.46 -12.26 -9.07
N VAL A 50 4.82 -12.14 -10.35
CA VAL A 50 6.23 -12.25 -10.78
C VAL A 50 7.03 -11.06 -10.28
N GLY A 51 6.45 -9.86 -10.32
CA GLY A 51 7.07 -8.62 -9.87
C GLY A 51 7.51 -8.68 -8.41
N PHE A 52 6.66 -9.14 -7.50
CA PHE A 52 7.03 -9.23 -6.09
C PHE A 52 7.97 -10.42 -5.83
N GLU A 53 7.71 -11.60 -6.41
CA GLU A 53 8.48 -12.81 -6.09
C GLU A 53 9.92 -12.73 -6.64
N SER A 54 10.08 -12.18 -7.84
CA SER A 54 11.39 -12.03 -8.50
C SER A 54 12.00 -10.63 -8.35
N GLY A 55 11.26 -9.68 -7.80
CA GLY A 55 11.70 -8.30 -7.55
C GLY A 55 12.04 -8.04 -6.08
N GLY A 56 11.13 -8.40 -5.18
CA GLY A 56 11.28 -8.30 -3.75
C GLY A 56 10.07 -7.66 -3.05
N LEU A 57 10.06 -7.81 -1.73
CA LEU A 57 9.17 -7.11 -0.81
C LEU A 57 9.99 -6.17 0.08
N ALA A 58 9.36 -5.11 0.58
CA ALA A 58 10.00 -4.08 1.40
C ALA A 58 9.09 -3.64 2.56
N ALA A 59 9.01 -2.34 2.85
CA ALA A 59 8.27 -1.81 4.00
C ALA A 59 6.76 -2.05 3.90
N ALA A 60 6.14 -1.90 2.72
CA ALA A 60 4.68 -1.97 2.58
C ALA A 60 4.08 -3.29 3.11
N HIS A 61 4.72 -4.43 2.81
CA HIS A 61 4.26 -5.73 3.29
C HIS A 61 4.62 -6.00 4.76
N ALA A 62 5.77 -5.50 5.23
CA ALA A 62 6.11 -5.57 6.65
C ALA A 62 5.14 -4.74 7.52
N ILE A 63 4.67 -3.60 6.99
CA ILE A 63 3.64 -2.76 7.61
C ILE A 63 2.28 -3.45 7.59
N HIS A 64 1.91 -4.09 6.47
CA HIS A 64 0.75 -4.97 6.43
C HIS A 64 0.81 -6.02 7.56
N ASN A 65 1.95 -6.71 7.72
CA ASN A 65 2.11 -7.73 8.76
C ASN A 65 1.96 -7.12 10.16
N GLY A 66 2.58 -5.97 10.40
CA GLY A 66 2.43 -5.21 11.64
C GLY A 66 0.96 -4.84 11.94
N LEU A 67 0.19 -4.44 10.93
CA LEU A 67 -1.24 -4.13 11.07
C LEU A 67 -2.07 -5.35 11.48
N THR A 68 -1.62 -6.58 11.21
CA THR A 68 -2.31 -7.79 11.68
C THR A 68 -2.10 -8.08 13.17
N ALA A 69 -1.10 -7.44 13.81
CA ALA A 69 -0.83 -7.58 15.24
C ALA A 69 -1.87 -6.87 16.14
N ILE A 70 -2.73 -6.03 15.56
CA ILE A 70 -3.84 -5.35 16.25
C ILE A 70 -5.19 -5.86 15.74
N PRO A 71 -6.22 -5.98 16.61
CA PRO A 71 -7.51 -6.58 16.24
C PRO A 71 -8.38 -5.69 15.34
N ASP A 72 -8.20 -4.37 15.38
CA ASP A 72 -9.03 -3.39 14.67
C ASP A 72 -9.15 -3.70 13.17
N ALA A 73 -8.03 -4.03 12.53
CA ALA A 73 -7.94 -4.23 11.09
C ALA A 73 -8.14 -5.70 10.63
N HIS A 74 -8.57 -6.61 11.51
CA HIS A 74 -8.70 -8.05 11.20
C HIS A 74 -9.76 -8.34 10.15
N HIS A 75 -10.80 -7.51 10.06
CA HIS A 75 -11.91 -7.69 9.13
C HIS A 75 -11.66 -7.10 7.73
N TYR A 76 -10.56 -6.35 7.56
CA TYR A 76 -10.11 -5.88 6.25
C TYR A 76 -9.27 -6.92 5.53
N TYR A 77 -9.42 -6.97 4.21
CA TYR A 77 -8.65 -7.81 3.31
C TYR A 77 -7.17 -7.43 3.29
N HIS A 78 -6.35 -8.35 2.77
CA HIS A 78 -4.91 -8.16 2.63
C HIS A 78 -4.56 -6.88 1.86
N GLY A 79 -5.16 -6.69 0.67
CA GLY A 79 -4.88 -5.55 -0.21
C GLY A 79 -5.25 -4.19 0.40
N GLU A 80 -6.30 -4.13 1.23
CA GLU A 80 -6.71 -2.90 1.93
C GLU A 80 -5.64 -2.45 2.93
N LYS A 81 -5.07 -3.38 3.70
CA LYS A 81 -3.96 -3.10 4.61
C LYS A 81 -2.66 -2.79 3.87
N VAL A 82 -2.38 -3.50 2.77
CA VAL A 82 -1.19 -3.22 1.93
C VAL A 82 -1.27 -1.82 1.31
N ALA A 83 -2.45 -1.35 0.89
CA ALA A 83 -2.62 0.00 0.34
C ALA A 83 -2.11 1.09 1.31
N PHE A 84 -2.54 1.04 2.56
CA PHE A 84 -2.05 1.95 3.59
C PHE A 84 -0.56 1.73 3.91
N GLY A 85 -0.09 0.48 3.88
CA GLY A 85 1.33 0.15 3.99
C GLY A 85 2.19 0.77 2.89
N THR A 86 1.70 0.83 1.65
CA THR A 86 2.37 1.48 0.52
C THR A 86 2.48 2.99 0.73
N LEU A 87 1.40 3.67 1.15
CA LEU A 87 1.46 5.10 1.49
C LEU A 87 2.47 5.38 2.62
N THR A 88 2.50 4.49 3.62
CA THR A 88 3.48 4.58 4.71
C THR A 88 4.91 4.37 4.20
N GLN A 89 5.14 3.45 3.28
CA GLN A 89 6.45 3.26 2.65
C GLN A 89 6.89 4.52 1.88
N LEU A 90 6.01 5.13 1.08
CA LEU A 90 6.31 6.34 0.31
C LEU A 90 6.75 7.50 1.23
N VAL A 91 6.11 7.64 2.39
CA VAL A 91 6.54 8.59 3.42
C VAL A 91 7.92 8.22 3.99
N LEU A 92 8.13 6.94 4.30
CA LEU A 92 9.38 6.43 4.88
C LEU A 92 10.58 6.64 3.96
N GLU A 93 10.41 6.47 2.66
CA GLU A 93 11.46 6.70 1.65
C GLU A 93 11.54 8.15 1.16
N ASN A 94 10.71 9.04 1.72
CA ASN A 94 10.63 10.45 1.35
C ASN A 94 10.41 10.63 -0.17
N ALA A 95 9.43 9.90 -0.71
CA ALA A 95 9.00 10.00 -2.09
C ALA A 95 8.54 11.44 -2.44
N PRO A 96 8.67 11.86 -3.70
CA PRO A 96 8.10 13.13 -4.17
C PRO A 96 6.60 13.22 -3.86
N VAL A 97 6.12 14.43 -3.56
CA VAL A 97 4.72 14.67 -3.19
C VAL A 97 3.78 14.22 -4.31
N GLU A 98 4.18 14.43 -5.56
CA GLU A 98 3.40 14.05 -6.74
C GLU A 98 3.20 12.53 -6.83
N GLU A 99 4.17 11.74 -6.39
CA GLU A 99 4.06 10.28 -6.34
C GLU A 99 3.13 9.83 -5.23
N ILE A 100 3.23 10.44 -4.04
CA ILE A 100 2.32 10.18 -2.91
C ILE A 100 0.87 10.51 -3.31
N GLU A 101 0.63 11.67 -3.91
CA GLU A 101 -0.69 12.12 -4.35
C GLU A 101 -1.26 11.21 -5.45
N THR A 102 -0.43 10.78 -6.41
CA THR A 102 -0.84 9.86 -7.47
C THR A 102 -1.34 8.53 -6.90
N VAL A 103 -0.60 7.96 -5.95
CA VAL A 103 -0.97 6.69 -5.30
C VAL A 103 -2.20 6.87 -4.42
N ALA A 104 -2.26 7.93 -3.62
CA ALA A 104 -3.42 8.23 -2.77
C ALA A 104 -4.70 8.43 -3.60
N ALA A 105 -4.60 9.12 -4.73
CA ALA A 105 -5.73 9.36 -5.64
C ALA A 105 -6.24 8.07 -6.27
N LEU A 106 -5.34 7.20 -6.77
CA LEU A 106 -5.74 5.89 -7.28
C LEU A 106 -6.39 5.05 -6.18
N CYS A 107 -5.77 4.96 -5.00
CA CYS A 107 -6.33 4.20 -3.87
C CYS A 107 -7.73 4.70 -3.52
N HIS A 108 -7.91 6.01 -3.39
CA HIS A 108 -9.21 6.60 -3.09
C HIS A 108 -10.26 6.30 -4.17
N SER A 109 -9.91 6.45 -5.46
CA SER A 109 -10.87 6.28 -6.57
C SER A 109 -11.37 4.84 -6.71
N VAL A 110 -10.57 3.85 -6.30
CA VAL A 110 -10.95 2.43 -6.30
C VAL A 110 -11.44 1.93 -4.94
N GLY A 111 -11.63 2.82 -3.96
CA GLY A 111 -12.21 2.51 -2.65
C GLY A 111 -11.25 1.88 -1.63
N LEU A 112 -9.93 1.94 -1.85
CA LEU A 112 -8.93 1.49 -0.89
C LEU A 112 -8.72 2.53 0.23
N PRO A 113 -8.41 2.08 1.45
CA PRO A 113 -8.21 2.98 2.58
C PRO A 113 -6.88 3.72 2.47
N ILE A 114 -6.93 5.03 2.71
CA ILE A 114 -5.75 5.92 2.74
C ILE A 114 -5.52 6.55 4.13
N THR A 115 -6.35 6.20 5.11
CA THR A 115 -6.25 6.66 6.51
C THR A 115 -6.41 5.49 7.49
N LEU A 116 -5.91 5.65 8.71
CA LEU A 116 -6.12 4.69 9.80
C LEU A 116 -7.60 4.55 10.16
N ALA A 117 -8.35 5.65 10.08
CA ALA A 117 -9.79 5.65 10.37
C ALA A 117 -10.60 4.83 9.37
N GLN A 118 -10.19 4.78 8.10
CA GLN A 118 -10.79 3.91 7.07
C GLN A 118 -10.44 2.42 7.25
N LEU A 119 -9.45 2.10 8.11
CA LEU A 119 -9.13 0.76 8.60
C LEU A 119 -9.70 0.50 10.01
N ASP A 120 -10.66 1.31 10.45
CA ASP A 120 -11.30 1.28 11.77
C ASP A 120 -10.36 1.47 12.99
N ILE A 121 -9.11 1.90 12.76
CA ILE A 121 -8.15 2.22 13.82
C ILE A 121 -8.41 3.65 14.32
N LYS A 122 -9.41 3.81 15.19
CA LYS A 122 -9.92 5.14 15.62
C LYS A 122 -9.54 5.55 17.04
N GLN A 123 -9.02 4.61 17.84
CA GLN A 123 -8.73 4.81 19.27
C GLN A 123 -7.37 4.23 19.63
N ASP A 124 -6.72 4.81 20.65
CA ASP A 124 -5.40 4.43 21.15
C ASP A 124 -4.32 4.38 20.05
N ILE A 125 -4.43 5.27 19.06
CA ILE A 125 -3.58 5.31 17.86
C ILE A 125 -2.08 5.27 18.22
N PRO A 126 -1.55 6.09 19.15
CA PRO A 126 -0.13 6.05 19.49
C PRO A 126 0.35 4.68 19.98
N ALA A 127 -0.44 4.01 20.83
CA ALA A 127 -0.07 2.71 21.36
C ALA A 127 -0.13 1.63 20.28
N LYS A 128 -1.18 1.63 19.46
CA LYS A 128 -1.35 0.66 18.36
C LYS A 128 -0.29 0.83 17.28
N MET A 129 0.00 2.07 16.85
CA MET A 129 1.03 2.33 15.85
C MET A 129 2.43 1.97 16.36
N ARG A 130 2.68 2.07 17.68
CA ARG A 130 3.91 1.55 18.27
C ARG A 130 4.00 0.03 18.12
N THR A 131 2.94 -0.70 18.45
CA THR A 131 2.88 -2.16 18.25
C THR A 131 3.07 -2.55 16.79
N VAL A 132 2.40 -1.86 15.87
CA VAL A 132 2.53 -2.08 14.42
C VAL A 132 3.97 -1.87 13.98
N ALA A 133 4.58 -0.73 14.35
CA ALA A 133 5.94 -0.41 13.94
C ALA A 133 7.00 -1.40 14.48
N GLU A 134 6.87 -1.82 15.74
CA GLU A 134 7.74 -2.84 16.32
C GLU A 134 7.62 -4.19 15.60
N ALA A 135 6.39 -4.61 15.31
CA ALA A 135 6.13 -5.85 14.57
C ALA A 135 6.68 -5.79 13.14
N SER A 136 6.52 -4.66 12.44
CA SER A 136 7.05 -4.45 11.08
C SER A 136 8.58 -4.47 11.00
N CYS A 137 9.26 -4.20 12.10
CA CYS A 137 10.72 -4.22 12.19
C CYS A 137 11.28 -5.50 12.83
N ALA A 138 10.44 -6.52 13.07
CA ALA A 138 10.88 -7.78 13.65
C ALA A 138 11.99 -8.46 12.82
N GLU A 139 12.78 -9.33 13.46
CA GLU A 139 13.78 -10.11 12.75
C GLU A 139 13.12 -10.99 11.67
N GLY A 140 13.63 -10.92 10.44
CA GLY A 140 13.08 -11.66 9.30
C GLY A 140 12.01 -10.91 8.50
N GLU A 141 11.57 -9.72 8.94
CA GLU A 141 10.64 -8.90 8.16
C GLU A 141 11.27 -8.29 6.90
N THR A 142 10.43 -7.99 5.91
CA THR A 142 10.91 -7.51 4.61
C THR A 142 11.36 -6.05 4.61
N ILE A 143 11.05 -5.29 5.67
CA ILE A 143 11.43 -3.88 5.78
C ILE A 143 12.94 -3.67 5.75
N HIS A 144 13.71 -4.68 6.17
CA HIS A 144 15.18 -4.64 6.17
C HIS A 144 15.78 -4.62 4.76
N ASN A 145 14.97 -4.84 3.71
CA ASN A 145 15.37 -4.69 2.31
C ASN A 145 15.36 -3.23 1.84
N MET A 146 14.76 -2.29 2.61
CA MET A 146 14.79 -0.87 2.29
C MET A 146 16.25 -0.35 2.24
N PRO A 147 16.59 0.59 1.35
CA PRO A 147 17.91 1.21 1.35
C PRO A 147 18.21 1.88 2.70
N GLY A 148 19.20 1.34 3.44
CA GLY A 148 19.54 1.83 4.78
C GLY A 148 18.74 1.20 5.94
N GLY A 149 17.76 0.33 5.62
CA GLY A 149 16.84 -0.25 6.60
C GLY A 149 15.83 0.78 7.15
N ALA A 150 15.06 0.38 8.15
CA ALA A 150 14.19 1.28 8.90
C ALA A 150 14.07 0.82 10.35
N THR A 151 14.04 1.78 11.27
CA THR A 151 13.83 1.56 12.70
C THR A 151 12.35 1.63 13.07
N PRO A 152 11.93 1.01 14.20
CA PRO A 152 10.56 1.15 14.68
C PRO A 152 10.11 2.60 14.89
N ASP A 153 11.02 3.51 15.25
CA ASP A 153 10.69 4.93 15.42
C ASP A 153 10.42 5.63 14.08
N GLU A 154 11.18 5.31 13.03
CA GLU A 154 10.95 5.85 11.69
C GLU A 154 9.64 5.31 11.10
N VAL A 155 9.37 4.01 11.27
CA VAL A 155 8.09 3.40 10.84
C VAL A 155 6.91 4.01 11.59
N TYR A 156 7.04 4.20 12.91
CA TYR A 156 6.03 4.86 13.73
C TYR A 156 5.73 6.28 13.23
N ALA A 157 6.78 7.07 12.94
CA ALA A 157 6.62 8.41 12.39
C ALA A 157 5.93 8.38 11.01
N ALA A 158 6.35 7.47 10.13
CA ALA A 158 5.78 7.33 8.80
C ALA A 158 4.30 6.94 8.84
N LEU A 159 3.89 6.04 9.73
CA LEU A 159 2.48 5.64 9.91
C LEU A 159 1.59 6.85 10.25
N LEU A 160 2.03 7.70 11.18
CA LEU A 160 1.28 8.89 11.58
C LEU A 160 1.25 9.95 10.48
N VAL A 161 2.36 10.14 9.76
CA VAL A 161 2.43 11.12 8.68
C VAL A 161 1.62 10.67 7.46
N ALA A 162 1.64 9.39 7.10
CA ALA A 162 0.82 8.83 6.03
C ALA A 162 -0.68 8.98 6.34
N ASP A 163 -1.09 8.71 7.58
CA ASP A 163 -2.46 8.97 8.04
C ASP A 163 -2.86 10.44 7.91
N GLN A 164 -1.96 11.37 8.29
CA GLN A 164 -2.21 12.80 8.13
C GLN A 164 -2.29 13.24 6.66
N TYR A 165 -1.46 12.67 5.78
CA TYR A 165 -1.56 12.89 4.33
C TYR A 165 -2.93 12.44 3.81
N GLY A 166 -3.35 11.22 4.15
CA GLY A 166 -4.66 10.70 3.75
C GLY A 166 -5.82 11.55 4.26
N GLN A 167 -5.78 12.01 5.52
CA GLN A 167 -6.82 12.88 6.07
C GLN A 167 -6.92 14.21 5.34
N ARG A 168 -5.79 14.84 4.99
CA ARG A 168 -5.77 16.09 4.22
C ARG A 168 -6.28 15.87 2.80
N PHE A 169 -5.84 14.79 2.16
CA PHE A 169 -6.30 14.41 0.83
C PHE A 169 -7.84 14.31 0.80
N LEU A 170 -8.45 13.60 1.76
CA LEU A 170 -9.92 13.48 1.82
C LEU A 170 -10.61 14.84 2.05
N GLN A 171 -10.03 15.75 2.84
CA GLN A 171 -10.61 17.07 3.09
C GLN A 171 -10.54 18.00 1.87
N GLU A 172 -9.56 17.83 0.99
CA GLU A 172 -9.40 18.63 -0.23
C GLU A 172 -10.27 18.13 -1.39
N TRP A 173 -10.69 16.85 -1.33
CA TRP A 173 -11.53 16.19 -2.34
C TRP A 173 -13.04 16.24 -2.03
N GLU A 174 -13.43 16.47 -0.78
CA GLU A 174 -14.82 16.72 -0.34
C GLU A 174 -15.23 18.20 -0.48
#